data_AF-U9STV3-F1
#
_entry.id   AF-U9STV3-F1
#
_cell.length_a   1.000
_cell.length_b   1.000
_cell.length_c   1.000
_cell.angle_alpha   90.00
_cell.angle_beta   90.00
_cell.angle_gamma   90.00
#
_symmetry.space_group_name_H-M   'P 1'
#
loop_
_entity.id
_entity.type
_entity.pdbx_description
1 polymer ?
#
loop_
_entity_poly.entity_id
_entity_poly.type
_entity_poly.pdbx_seq_one_letter_code
_entity_poly.pdbx_strand_id
1 'polypeptide(L)'
;MGSAFLISGPKKFEFNVNITDNPLAFKAELIAIILVLLVCLKDANITIYVDAQAIINIFNQLKKESLQQISRGKRQYNAWWILSFKIIKFFNLTVLLVKVKAHDNSEYNNVVDKLAKEALNNDPVFIDPRLLMYKGNVCWNHNPIEKEVTIMIKHIRETQWIEEFFNLHRNDCWNNSEMLTEIDWSSTFRVLKGNTKLTNFSEHELNSFKVKIWTEELPTLDNLVKRKPHVYSSKWKYPMCLKDKETYTHLWKCEHLGQVNRNVKLADLEHQKGINAKMKKSANKSKLVANKLDKIVFHDMSPLTSR
;
A
#
# COMPACT_ATOMS: atom_id res chain seq x y z
N MET A 1 12.73 -8.49 15.20
CA MET A 1 13.68 -8.55 14.05
C MET A 1 15.03 -8.18 14.60
N GLY A 2 16.08 -8.93 14.25
CA GLY A 2 17.40 -8.65 14.77
C GLY A 2 18.03 -7.44 14.08
N SER A 3 18.76 -6.64 14.85
CA SER A 3 19.64 -5.58 14.39
C SER A 3 21.00 -5.82 14.99
N ALA A 4 22.05 -5.59 14.21
CA ALA A 4 23.41 -5.81 14.64
C ALA A 4 24.36 -4.83 13.95
N PHE A 5 25.50 -4.62 14.59
CA PHE A 5 26.62 -3.89 13.98
C PHE A 5 27.95 -4.45 14.47
N LEU A 6 28.99 -4.18 13.70
CA LEU A 6 30.37 -4.49 14.04
C LEU A 6 31.22 -3.23 13.82
N ILE A 7 32.03 -2.88 14.82
CA ILE A 7 33.06 -1.84 14.74
C ILE A 7 34.40 -2.55 14.57
N SER A 8 35.12 -2.25 13.49
CA SER A 8 36.39 -2.89 13.16
C SER A 8 37.61 -2.26 13.85
N GLY A 9 37.54 -0.99 14.26
CA GLY A 9 38.63 -0.30 14.96
C GLY A 9 38.17 0.96 15.71
N PRO A 10 38.95 1.46 16.70
CA PRO A 10 40.28 1.00 17.14
C PRO A 10 40.29 -0.29 17.96
N LYS A 11 39.15 -0.70 18.53
CA LYS A 11 38.95 -2.00 19.17
C LYS A 11 37.77 -2.70 18.52
N LYS A 12 37.93 -3.99 18.18
CA LYS A 12 36.85 -4.78 17.61
C LYS A 12 35.70 -4.87 18.62
N PHE A 13 34.50 -4.51 18.20
CA PHE A 13 33.30 -4.56 19.02
C PHE A 13 32.12 -5.06 18.18
N GLU A 14 31.39 -6.03 18.71
CA GLU A 14 30.24 -6.66 18.07
C GLU A 14 29.04 -6.48 18.98
N PHE A 15 27.90 -6.12 18.39
CA PHE A 15 26.67 -5.94 19.13
C PHE A 15 25.49 -6.42 18.32
N ASN A 16 24.55 -7.07 18.98
CA ASN A 16 23.31 -7.53 18.39
C ASN A 16 22.14 -7.39 19.36
N VAL A 17 20.96 -7.11 18.83
CA VAL A 17 19.76 -6.86 19.64
C VAL A 17 18.50 -7.27 18.89
N ASN A 18 17.56 -7.85 19.61
CA ASN A 18 16.23 -8.12 19.09
C ASN A 18 15.35 -6.89 19.28
N ILE A 19 14.70 -6.42 18.22
CA ILE A 19 13.83 -5.25 18.26
C ILE A 19 12.37 -5.71 18.12
N THR A 20 11.51 -5.26 19.03
CA THR A 20 10.05 -5.40 18.93
C THR A 20 9.43 -4.37 17.97
N ASP A 21 8.22 -4.69 17.53
CA ASP A 21 7.30 -3.82 16.79
C ASP A 21 7.67 -3.54 15.33
N ASN A 22 6.76 -3.94 14.44
CA ASN A 22 6.73 -3.61 13.00
C ASN A 22 8.07 -3.91 12.27
N PRO A 23 8.45 -5.20 12.16
CA PRO A 23 9.78 -5.61 11.70
C PRO A 23 9.97 -5.41 10.20
N LEU A 24 10.52 -4.25 9.82
CA LEU A 24 10.97 -3.97 8.46
C LEU A 24 12.50 -3.87 8.45
N ALA A 25 13.14 -4.50 7.45
CA ALA A 25 14.62 -4.53 7.34
C ALA A 25 15.22 -3.12 7.39
N PHE A 26 14.56 -2.17 6.72
CA PHE A 26 14.92 -0.74 6.77
C PHE A 26 14.98 -0.17 8.20
N LYS A 27 14.04 -0.54 9.07
CA LYS A 27 14.01 -0.07 10.47
C LYS A 27 15.16 -0.70 11.26
N ALA A 28 15.41 -2.00 11.10
CA ALA A 28 16.49 -2.70 11.78
C ALA A 28 17.88 -2.13 11.41
N GLU A 29 18.11 -1.83 10.13
CA GLU A 29 19.34 -1.19 9.67
C GLU A 29 19.48 0.27 10.16
N LEU A 30 18.39 1.05 10.13
CA LEU A 30 18.42 2.42 10.65
C LEU A 30 18.72 2.44 12.17
N ILE A 31 18.15 1.50 12.92
CA ILE A 31 18.44 1.34 14.35
C ILE A 31 19.89 0.91 14.56
N ALA A 32 20.44 0.01 13.72
CA ALA A 32 21.85 -0.36 13.79
C ALA A 32 22.76 0.87 13.66
N ILE A 33 22.46 1.76 12.70
CA ILE A 33 23.20 3.02 12.53
C ILE A 33 23.07 3.89 13.77
N ILE A 34 21.88 4.04 14.34
CA ILE A 34 21.68 4.84 15.56
C ILE A 34 22.49 4.28 16.74
N LEU A 35 22.51 2.96 16.91
CA LEU A 35 23.29 2.31 17.95
C LEU A 35 24.79 2.51 17.76
N VAL A 36 25.30 2.43 16.53
CA VAL A 36 26.69 2.79 16.20
C VAL A 36 26.99 4.23 16.63
N LEU A 37 26.11 5.18 16.28
CA LEU A 37 26.30 6.59 16.64
C LEU A 37 26.32 6.82 18.17
N LEU A 38 25.61 6.02 18.94
CA LEU A 38 25.56 6.12 20.41
C LEU A 38 26.83 5.64 21.10
N VAL A 39 27.55 4.69 20.51
CA VAL A 39 28.79 4.15 21.09
C VAL A 39 30.05 4.88 20.61
N CYS A 40 29.92 5.77 19.62
CA CYS A 40 31.04 6.57 19.14
C CYS A 40 31.44 7.68 20.11
N LEU A 41 32.73 8.00 20.10
CA LEU A 41 33.29 9.12 20.87
C LEU A 41 32.88 10.47 20.26
N LYS A 42 32.89 11.52 21.08
CA LYS A 42 32.71 12.90 20.61
C LYS A 42 33.79 13.28 19.59
N ASP A 43 33.40 14.13 18.64
CA ASP A 43 34.25 14.68 17.58
C ASP A 43 34.83 13.63 16.62
N ALA A 44 34.29 12.40 16.61
CA ALA A 44 34.79 11.31 15.80
C ALA A 44 34.39 11.43 14.32
N ASN A 45 35.30 10.99 13.44
CA ASN A 45 35.04 10.77 12.01
C ASN A 45 34.69 9.30 11.79
N ILE A 46 33.47 9.03 11.33
CA ILE A 46 32.90 7.69 11.27
C ILE A 46 32.52 7.36 9.83
N THR A 47 33.02 6.22 9.35
CA THR A 47 32.58 5.62 8.09
C THR A 47 31.75 4.38 8.42
N ILE A 48 30.47 4.38 8.05
CA ILE A 48 29.56 3.26 8.28
C ILE A 48 29.26 2.61 6.93
N TYR A 49 29.50 1.31 6.86
CA TYR A 49 29.23 0.48 5.70
C TYR A 49 27.83 -0.11 5.80
N VAL A 50 26.99 0.15 4.80
CA VAL A 50 25.56 -0.22 4.82
C VAL A 50 25.15 -0.77 3.45
N ASP A 51 24.24 -1.74 3.42
CA ASP A 51 23.74 -2.37 2.20
C ASP A 51 22.34 -1.84 1.77
N ALA A 52 21.58 -1.12 2.58
CA ALA A 52 20.42 -0.37 2.07
C ALA A 52 20.81 0.94 1.37
N GLN A 53 20.75 0.93 0.03
CA GLN A 53 20.89 2.14 -0.78
C GLN A 53 19.83 3.21 -0.42
N ALA A 54 18.62 2.78 -0.04
CA ALA A 54 17.54 3.69 0.36
C ALA A 54 17.91 4.53 1.59
N ILE A 55 18.55 3.90 2.60
CA ILE A 55 19.02 4.58 3.81
C ILE A 55 20.11 5.60 3.45
N ILE A 56 21.08 5.21 2.61
CA ILE A 56 22.16 6.10 2.16
C ILE A 56 21.61 7.32 1.44
N ASN A 57 20.66 7.12 0.52
CA ASN A 57 20.04 8.19 -0.24
C ASN A 57 19.33 9.19 0.68
N ILE A 58 18.51 8.69 1.62
CA ILE A 58 17.80 9.55 2.57
C ILE A 58 18.80 10.28 3.47
N PHE A 59 19.77 9.58 4.06
CA PHE A 59 20.79 10.19 4.91
C PHE A 59 21.53 11.34 4.22
N ASN A 60 21.96 11.15 2.96
CA ASN A 60 22.66 12.17 2.19
C ASN A 60 21.78 13.38 1.84
N GLN A 61 20.46 13.19 1.68
CA GLN A 61 19.52 14.30 1.56
C GLN A 61 19.42 15.07 2.88
N LEU A 62 19.20 14.35 3.98
CA LEU A 62 19.03 14.93 5.32
C LEU A 62 20.29 15.64 5.82
N LYS A 63 21.48 15.19 5.43
CA LYS A 63 22.76 15.84 5.76
C LYS A 63 22.85 17.28 5.26
N LYS A 64 22.06 17.64 4.25
CA LYS A 64 21.97 19.00 3.69
C LYS A 64 20.91 19.87 4.38
N GLU A 65 20.11 19.27 5.26
CA GLU A 65 19.00 19.93 5.94
C GLU A 65 19.35 20.29 7.40
N SER A 66 18.74 21.35 7.90
CA SER A 66 18.72 21.65 9.34
C SER A 66 17.78 20.71 10.10
N LEU A 67 18.02 20.51 11.40
CA LEU A 67 17.12 19.71 12.26
C LEU A 67 15.65 20.17 12.20
N GLN A 68 15.39 21.47 12.02
CA GLN A 68 14.03 21.99 11.86
C GLN A 68 13.38 21.54 10.55
N GLN A 69 14.14 21.52 9.44
CA GLN A 69 13.66 21.02 8.15
C GLN A 69 13.40 19.51 8.22
N ILE A 70 14.32 18.74 8.80
CA ILE A 70 14.15 17.29 9.00
C ILE A 70 12.88 17.02 9.81
N SER A 71 12.65 17.78 10.88
CA SER A 71 11.48 17.63 11.76
C SER A 71 10.15 17.91 11.06
N ARG A 72 10.13 18.82 10.08
CA ARG A 72 8.93 19.12 9.26
C ARG A 72 8.75 18.15 8.09
N GLY A 73 9.73 17.29 7.82
CA GLY A 73 9.69 16.32 6.74
C GLY A 73 8.59 15.27 6.94
N LYS A 74 7.85 14.98 5.88
CA LYS A 74 6.84 13.90 5.85
C LYS A 74 7.47 12.66 5.22
N ARG A 75 8.26 11.93 6.00
CA ARG A 75 9.01 10.76 5.54
C ARG A 75 8.74 9.55 6.42
N GLN A 76 9.00 8.36 5.88
CA GLN A 76 9.03 7.15 6.70
C GLN A 76 10.16 7.24 7.73
N TYR A 77 9.86 6.78 8.94
CA TYR A 77 10.76 6.75 10.09
C TYR A 77 11.32 8.12 10.47
N ASN A 78 10.56 9.21 10.26
CA ASN A 78 11.07 10.57 10.48
C ASN A 78 11.57 10.80 11.91
N ALA A 79 10.89 10.24 12.92
CA ALA A 79 11.32 10.34 14.32
C ALA A 79 12.69 9.69 14.57
N TRP A 80 12.96 8.54 13.93
CA TRP A 80 14.26 7.87 13.99
C TRP A 80 15.35 8.71 13.32
N TRP A 81 15.07 9.31 12.16
CA TRP A 81 15.99 10.23 11.50
C TRP A 81 16.29 11.47 12.35
N ILE A 82 15.28 12.07 12.98
CA ILE A 82 15.48 13.20 13.90
C ILE A 82 16.42 12.77 15.04
N LEU A 83 16.22 11.59 15.62
CA LEU A 83 17.09 11.05 16.67
C LEU A 83 18.53 10.88 16.17
N SER A 84 18.74 10.26 15.00
CA SER A 84 20.08 10.09 14.40
C SER A 84 20.81 11.43 14.27
N PHE A 85 20.16 12.44 13.67
CA PHE A 85 20.79 13.74 13.43
C PHE A 85 20.95 14.58 14.70
N LYS A 86 20.11 14.38 15.73
CA LYS A 86 20.34 14.94 17.06
C LYS A 86 21.60 14.37 17.69
N ILE A 87 21.80 13.06 17.63
CA ILE A 87 22.98 12.38 18.16
C ILE A 87 24.24 12.87 17.43
N ILE A 88 24.21 12.91 16.09
CA ILE A 88 25.32 13.42 15.26
C ILE A 88 25.71 14.84 15.69
N LYS A 89 24.71 15.73 15.85
CA LYS A 89 24.96 17.10 16.27
C LYS A 89 25.48 17.20 17.71
N PHE A 90 24.92 16.40 18.63
CA PHE A 90 25.27 16.42 20.04
C PHE A 90 26.69 15.93 20.31
N PHE A 91 27.12 14.89 19.59
CA PHE A 91 28.49 14.35 19.67
C PHE A 91 29.45 15.00 18.66
N ASN A 92 29.00 15.97 17.86
CA ASN A 92 29.79 16.62 16.81
C ASN A 92 30.48 15.62 15.86
N LEU A 93 29.73 14.64 15.37
CA LEU A 93 30.25 13.55 14.55
C LEU A 93 30.32 13.92 13.07
N THR A 94 31.39 13.52 12.39
CA THR A 94 31.44 13.53 10.92
C THR A 94 31.13 12.13 10.40
N VAL A 95 29.94 11.95 9.84
CA VAL A 95 29.47 10.64 9.38
C VAL A 95 29.47 10.53 7.86
N LEU A 96 30.03 9.45 7.35
CA LEU A 96 29.99 9.02 5.94
C LEU A 96 29.35 7.63 5.86
N LEU A 97 28.29 7.49 5.05
CA LEU A 97 27.73 6.18 4.72
C LEU A 97 28.29 5.70 3.39
N VAL A 98 28.82 4.46 3.37
CA VAL A 98 29.38 3.83 2.17
C VAL A 98 28.56 2.60 1.81
N LYS A 99 28.14 2.53 0.54
CA LYS A 99 27.41 1.37 0.03
C LYS A 99 28.34 0.18 -0.09
N VAL A 100 27.97 -0.93 0.52
CA VAL A 100 28.58 -2.24 0.22
C VAL A 100 27.72 -2.98 -0.79
N LYS A 101 28.35 -3.67 -1.75
CA LYS A 101 27.63 -4.55 -2.67
C LYS A 101 27.06 -5.73 -1.88
N ALA A 102 25.76 -5.96 -2.04
CA ALA A 102 25.16 -7.18 -1.52
C ALA A 102 25.81 -8.37 -2.26
N HIS A 103 26.19 -9.41 -1.53
CA HIS A 103 26.77 -10.66 -2.06
C HIS A 103 28.22 -10.61 -2.58
N ASP A 104 28.96 -9.49 -2.47
CA ASP A 104 30.42 -9.59 -2.44
C ASP A 104 30.78 -10.18 -1.07
N ASN A 105 31.66 -11.18 -1.02
CA ASN A 105 32.12 -11.89 0.19
C ASN A 105 32.86 -10.96 1.19
N SER A 106 32.22 -9.89 1.65
CA SER A 106 32.68 -9.04 2.73
C SER A 106 32.55 -9.83 4.02
N GLU A 107 33.69 -10.24 4.56
CA GLU A 107 33.80 -10.95 5.84
C GLU A 107 32.98 -10.25 6.94
N TYR A 108 33.07 -8.92 7.03
CA TYR A 108 32.35 -8.13 8.02
C TYR A 108 30.83 -8.14 7.83
N ASN A 109 30.34 -8.07 6.60
CA ASN A 109 28.89 -8.10 6.35
C ASN A 109 28.32 -9.48 6.72
N ASN A 110 29.02 -10.56 6.36
CA ASN A 110 28.62 -11.92 6.71
C ASN A 110 28.55 -12.10 8.24
N VAL A 111 29.47 -11.48 8.99
CA VAL A 111 29.43 -11.47 10.46
C VAL A 111 28.22 -10.70 10.97
N VAL A 112 27.93 -9.50 10.45
CA VAL A 112 26.76 -8.70 10.86
C VAL A 112 25.44 -9.40 10.55
N ASP A 113 25.32 -10.03 9.37
CA ASP A 113 24.14 -10.83 9.00
C ASP A 113 23.92 -12.02 9.93
N LYS A 114 25.01 -12.69 10.32
CA LYS A 114 24.97 -13.77 11.31
C LYS A 114 24.52 -13.24 12.68
N LEU A 115 25.11 -12.15 13.14
CA LEU A 115 24.77 -11.50 14.41
C LEU A 115 23.29 -11.06 14.46
N ALA A 116 22.77 -10.51 13.36
CA ALA A 116 21.38 -10.11 13.24
C ALA A 116 20.42 -11.32 13.28
N LYS A 117 20.81 -12.47 12.72
CA LYS A 117 20.02 -13.71 12.83
C LYS A 117 20.05 -14.26 14.26
N GLU A 118 21.22 -14.28 14.90
CA GLU A 118 21.37 -14.74 16.29
C GLU A 118 20.59 -13.88 17.28
N ALA A 119 20.51 -12.57 17.02
CA ALA A 119 19.73 -11.65 17.85
C ALA A 119 18.27 -12.07 17.98
N LEU A 120 17.67 -12.80 17.03
CA LEU A 120 16.28 -13.24 17.15
C LEU A 120 16.01 -14.14 18.35
N ASN A 121 17.06 -14.79 18.90
CA ASN A 121 16.97 -15.63 20.09
C ASN A 121 17.13 -14.83 21.39
N ASN A 122 17.53 -13.56 21.32
CA ASN A 122 17.67 -12.70 22.49
C ASN A 122 16.32 -12.11 22.90
N ASP A 123 16.19 -11.79 24.19
CA ASP A 123 15.06 -11.03 24.68
C ASP A 123 14.94 -9.69 23.95
N PRO A 124 13.72 -9.32 23.49
CA PRO A 124 13.53 -8.10 22.77
C PRO A 124 13.73 -6.86 23.64
N VAL A 125 14.41 -5.87 23.06
CA VAL A 125 14.57 -4.55 23.65
C VAL A 125 13.45 -3.65 23.17
N PHE A 126 12.70 -3.12 24.13
CA PHE A 126 11.72 -2.07 23.89
C PHE A 126 12.40 -0.70 23.86
N ILE A 127 12.31 -0.01 22.73
CA ILE A 127 12.80 1.37 22.61
C ILE A 127 11.65 2.29 22.98
N ASP A 128 11.79 2.96 24.12
CA ASP A 128 10.78 3.87 24.65
C ASP A 128 10.43 4.97 23.63
N PRO A 129 9.17 5.04 23.15
CA PRO A 129 8.72 6.07 22.21
C PRO A 129 8.99 7.50 22.68
N ARG A 130 9.09 7.75 23.99
CA ARG A 130 9.42 9.07 24.55
C ARG A 130 10.79 9.57 24.10
N LEU A 131 11.74 8.66 23.81
CA LEU A 131 13.03 9.01 23.22
C LEU A 131 12.88 9.55 21.79
N LEU A 132 11.83 9.11 21.10
CA LEU A 132 11.48 9.53 19.74
C LEU A 132 10.57 10.76 19.73
N MET A 133 9.89 11.08 20.85
CA MET A 133 8.94 12.18 20.97
C MET A 133 9.63 13.54 20.78
N TYR A 134 9.47 14.08 19.59
CA TYR A 134 9.62 15.51 19.31
C TYR A 134 8.22 16.15 19.32
N LYS A 135 8.10 17.45 19.63
CA LYS A 135 6.83 18.17 19.54
C LYS A 135 6.24 17.98 18.13
N GLY A 136 5.16 17.20 18.02
CA GLY A 136 4.44 16.97 16.76
C GLY A 136 4.41 15.53 16.20
N ASN A 137 4.92 14.53 16.90
CA ASN A 137 4.73 13.13 16.48
C ASN A 137 3.26 12.71 16.60
N VAL A 138 2.74 12.06 15.55
CA VAL A 138 1.38 11.48 15.57
C VAL A 138 1.48 10.05 16.08
N CYS A 139 0.61 9.68 17.02
CA CYS A 139 0.55 8.35 17.60
C CYS A 139 -0.80 7.68 17.30
N TRP A 140 -0.79 6.35 17.22
CA TRP A 140 -1.98 5.50 17.18
C TRP A 140 -1.89 4.47 18.31
N ASN A 141 -2.91 4.39 19.17
CA ASN A 141 -2.90 3.52 20.36
C ASN A 141 -1.61 3.64 21.19
N HIS A 142 -1.17 4.88 21.48
CA HIS A 142 0.07 5.20 22.18
C HIS A 142 1.38 4.81 21.47
N ASN A 143 1.31 4.23 20.26
CA ASN A 143 2.48 3.89 19.46
C ASN A 143 2.75 4.98 18.41
N PRO A 144 4.00 5.44 18.25
CA PRO A 144 4.35 6.45 17.26
C PRO A 144 4.15 5.92 15.85
N ILE A 145 3.53 6.73 14.98
CA ILE A 145 3.35 6.37 13.58
C ILE A 145 4.68 6.54 12.84
N GLU A 146 5.26 5.41 12.43
CA GLU A 146 6.54 5.36 11.72
C GLU A 146 6.39 5.59 10.20
N LYS A 147 5.17 5.59 9.65
CA LYS A 147 4.90 5.85 8.23
C LYS A 147 4.58 7.31 7.98
N GLU A 148 4.58 7.72 6.72
CA GLU A 148 4.05 9.04 6.39
C GLU A 148 2.56 9.12 6.73
N VAL A 149 2.21 10.03 7.64
CA VAL A 149 0.84 10.18 8.16
C VAL A 149 -0.17 10.45 7.03
N THR A 150 0.19 11.27 6.03
CA THR A 150 -0.70 11.57 4.90
C THR A 150 -1.07 10.32 4.12
N ILE A 151 -0.09 9.46 3.84
CA ILE A 151 -0.31 8.20 3.10
C ILE A 151 -1.15 7.24 3.95
N MET A 152 -0.89 7.16 5.25
CA MET A 152 -1.70 6.33 6.14
C MET A 152 -3.17 6.78 6.15
N ILE A 153 -3.43 8.08 6.34
CA ILE A 153 -4.79 8.62 6.31
C ILE A 153 -5.46 8.35 4.97
N LYS A 154 -4.73 8.54 3.86
CA LYS A 154 -5.21 8.23 2.52
C LYS A 154 -5.63 6.77 2.40
N HIS A 155 -4.79 5.82 2.81
CA HIS A 155 -5.12 4.40 2.74
C HIS A 155 -6.29 4.02 3.64
N ILE A 156 -6.39 4.61 4.84
CA ILE A 156 -7.54 4.39 5.74
C ILE A 156 -8.82 4.84 5.03
N ARG A 157 -8.82 6.05 4.46
CA ARG A 157 -9.98 6.58 3.71
C ARG A 157 -10.30 5.72 2.49
N GLU A 158 -9.32 5.33 1.71
CA GLU A 158 -9.52 4.44 0.55
C GLU A 158 -10.12 3.10 0.97
N THR A 159 -9.67 2.53 2.09
CA THR A 159 -10.19 1.26 2.62
C THR A 159 -11.65 1.42 3.08
N GLN A 160 -11.97 2.49 3.82
CA GLN A 160 -13.34 2.81 4.23
C GLN A 160 -14.26 2.98 3.02
N TRP A 161 -13.80 3.71 2.00
CA TRP A 161 -14.57 3.92 0.77
C TRP A 161 -14.81 2.63 0.01
N ILE A 162 -13.81 1.74 -0.04
CA ILE A 162 -13.95 0.43 -0.68
C ILE A 162 -14.98 -0.42 0.09
N GLU A 163 -14.90 -0.45 1.41
CA GLU A 163 -15.85 -1.16 2.27
C GLU A 163 -17.28 -0.63 2.11
N GLU A 164 -17.46 0.69 2.21
CA GLU A 164 -18.75 1.35 1.98
C GLU A 164 -19.30 1.05 0.59
N PHE A 165 -18.44 1.07 -0.43
CA PHE A 165 -18.83 0.73 -1.79
C PHE A 165 -19.32 -0.72 -1.89
N PHE A 166 -18.58 -1.69 -1.37
CA PHE A 166 -19.00 -3.10 -1.43
C PHE A 166 -20.26 -3.39 -0.61
N ASN A 167 -20.49 -2.67 0.49
CA ASN A 167 -21.68 -2.81 1.33
C ASN A 167 -22.94 -2.11 0.78
N LEU A 168 -22.88 -1.48 -0.39
CA LEU A 168 -24.10 -1.00 -1.05
C LEU A 168 -24.95 -2.19 -1.48
N HIS A 169 -26.26 -2.16 -1.22
CA HIS A 169 -27.20 -3.24 -1.59
C HIS A 169 -27.11 -3.67 -3.07
N ARG A 170 -26.83 -2.72 -3.97
CA ARG A 170 -26.61 -2.99 -5.40
C ARG A 170 -25.37 -3.84 -5.71
N ASN A 171 -24.40 -3.85 -4.80
CA ASN A 171 -23.17 -4.60 -4.90
C ASN A 171 -23.22 -5.90 -4.09
N ASP A 172 -24.37 -6.28 -3.51
CA ASP A 172 -24.51 -7.53 -2.76
C ASP A 172 -24.16 -8.77 -3.58
N CYS A 173 -24.37 -8.74 -4.91
CA CYS A 173 -23.95 -9.83 -5.79
C CYS A 173 -22.43 -10.02 -5.87
N TRP A 174 -21.65 -9.04 -5.41
CA TRP A 174 -20.19 -9.05 -5.36
C TRP A 174 -19.66 -9.49 -3.98
N ASN A 175 -20.54 -9.69 -2.99
CA ASN A 175 -20.15 -10.15 -1.64
C ASN A 175 -19.78 -11.65 -1.59
N ASN A 176 -19.79 -12.35 -2.72
CA ASN A 176 -19.27 -13.71 -2.82
C ASN A 176 -17.75 -13.67 -3.11
N SER A 177 -16.93 -14.21 -2.19
CA SER A 177 -15.48 -14.23 -2.34
C SER A 177 -15.00 -14.95 -3.60
N GLU A 178 -15.73 -15.95 -4.08
CA GLU A 178 -15.40 -16.70 -5.30
C GLU A 178 -15.46 -15.78 -6.53
N MET A 179 -16.54 -15.01 -6.69
CA MET A 179 -16.65 -14.02 -7.78
C MET A 179 -15.58 -12.93 -7.72
N LEU A 180 -15.22 -12.44 -6.52
CA LEU A 180 -14.18 -11.40 -6.38
C LEU A 180 -12.80 -11.87 -6.85
N THR A 181 -12.50 -13.17 -6.71
CA THR A 181 -11.24 -13.76 -7.15
C THR A 181 -11.18 -14.04 -8.66
N GLU A 182 -12.34 -14.17 -9.31
CA GLU A 182 -12.42 -14.33 -10.78
C GLU A 182 -12.18 -13.03 -11.55
N ILE A 183 -12.37 -11.88 -10.89
CA ILE A 183 -12.21 -10.56 -11.51
C ILE A 183 -10.73 -10.16 -11.55
N ASP A 184 -10.20 -9.95 -12.75
CA ASP A 184 -8.92 -9.24 -12.91
C ASP A 184 -9.11 -7.74 -12.62
N TRP A 185 -8.96 -7.37 -11.36
CA TRP A 185 -9.09 -6.00 -10.88
C TRP A 185 -8.11 -5.05 -11.58
N SER A 186 -6.90 -5.50 -11.90
CA SER A 186 -5.90 -4.65 -12.58
C SER A 186 -6.36 -4.28 -13.98
N SER A 187 -6.90 -5.23 -14.74
CA SER A 187 -7.48 -4.96 -16.06
C SER A 187 -8.77 -4.15 -15.98
N THR A 188 -9.63 -4.44 -15.00
CA THR A 188 -10.90 -3.73 -14.76
C THR A 188 -10.65 -2.25 -14.48
N PHE A 189 -9.78 -1.92 -13.52
CA PHE A 189 -9.44 -0.53 -13.22
C PHE A 189 -8.75 0.17 -14.37
N ARG A 190 -7.92 -0.53 -15.16
CA ARG A 190 -7.31 0.07 -16.36
C ARG A 190 -8.35 0.52 -17.38
N VAL A 191 -9.45 -0.22 -17.55
CA VAL A 191 -10.53 0.16 -18.47
C VAL A 191 -11.41 1.27 -17.90
N LEU A 192 -11.74 1.20 -16.61
CA LEU A 192 -12.55 2.22 -15.94
C LEU A 192 -11.83 3.57 -15.81
N LYS A 193 -10.51 3.56 -15.59
CA LYS A 193 -9.70 4.78 -15.39
C LYS A 193 -9.59 5.66 -16.64
N GLY A 194 -9.86 5.11 -17.83
CA GLY A 194 -9.83 5.85 -19.10
C GLY A 194 -8.47 6.48 -19.41
N ASN A 195 -8.44 7.40 -20.37
CA ASN A 195 -7.23 8.15 -20.71
C ASN A 195 -7.04 9.33 -19.75
N THR A 196 -6.10 9.20 -18.80
CA THR A 196 -5.81 10.26 -17.82
C THR A 196 -5.00 11.43 -18.37
N LYS A 197 -4.57 11.40 -19.65
CA LYS A 197 -3.75 12.45 -20.26
C LYS A 197 -4.58 13.46 -21.07
N LEU A 198 -5.82 13.13 -21.42
CA LEU A 198 -6.70 13.97 -22.22
C LEU A 198 -7.96 14.31 -21.40
N THR A 199 -8.16 15.59 -21.11
CA THR A 199 -9.37 16.10 -20.45
C THR A 199 -10.27 16.79 -21.48
N ASN A 200 -11.02 15.99 -22.26
CA ASN A 200 -12.03 16.50 -23.19
C ASN A 200 -13.42 15.92 -22.87
N PHE A 201 -14.47 16.57 -23.36
CA PHE A 201 -15.86 16.17 -23.09
C PHE A 201 -16.18 14.75 -23.56
N SER A 202 -15.65 14.33 -24.71
CA SER A 202 -15.89 12.98 -25.26
C SER A 202 -15.33 11.88 -24.35
N GLU A 203 -14.11 12.06 -23.83
CA GLU A 203 -13.49 11.10 -22.91
C GLU A 203 -14.21 11.07 -21.56
N HIS A 204 -14.68 12.23 -21.08
CA HIS A 204 -15.51 12.30 -19.88
C HIS A 204 -16.84 11.56 -20.07
N GLU A 205 -17.55 11.77 -21.19
CA GLU A 205 -18.78 11.05 -21.51
C GLU A 205 -18.57 9.54 -21.61
N LEU A 206 -17.49 9.13 -22.28
CA LEU A 206 -17.12 7.72 -22.41
C LEU A 206 -16.82 7.08 -21.05
N ASN A 207 -16.07 7.76 -20.18
CA ASN A 207 -15.75 7.24 -18.85
C ASN A 207 -16.98 7.21 -17.94
N SER A 208 -17.85 8.23 -18.02
CA SER A 208 -19.16 8.21 -17.36
C SER A 208 -20.02 7.03 -17.83
N PHE A 209 -20.03 6.76 -19.14
CA PHE A 209 -20.76 5.66 -19.73
C PHE A 209 -20.25 4.30 -19.26
N LYS A 210 -18.93 4.07 -19.24
CA LYS A 210 -18.32 2.83 -18.70
C LYS A 210 -18.71 2.58 -17.24
N VAL A 211 -18.64 3.63 -16.40
CA VAL A 211 -19.04 3.51 -14.99
C VAL A 211 -20.53 3.18 -14.87
N LYS A 212 -21.40 3.81 -15.66
CA LYS A 212 -22.84 3.51 -15.66
C LYS A 212 -23.15 2.09 -16.12
N ILE A 213 -22.41 1.55 -17.09
CA ILE A 213 -22.53 0.13 -17.48
C ILE A 213 -22.17 -0.76 -16.29
N TRP A 214 -21.01 -0.52 -15.68
CA TRP A 214 -20.48 -1.36 -14.61
C TRP A 214 -21.33 -1.33 -13.33
N THR A 215 -22.01 -0.21 -13.10
CA THR A 215 -22.87 0.00 -11.92
C THR A 215 -24.36 -0.26 -12.18
N GLU A 216 -24.72 -0.65 -13.40
CA GLU A 216 -26.12 -0.80 -13.86
C GLU A 216 -26.97 0.49 -13.78
N GLU A 217 -26.33 1.67 -13.83
CA GLU A 217 -26.93 3.01 -13.68
C GLU A 217 -27.22 3.72 -15.01
N LEU A 218 -27.26 2.96 -16.11
CA LEU A 218 -27.71 3.47 -17.41
C LEU A 218 -29.15 4.04 -17.29
N PRO A 219 -29.51 5.03 -18.11
CA PRO A 219 -30.82 5.67 -18.08
C PRO A 219 -31.92 4.79 -18.72
N THR A 220 -32.00 3.53 -18.31
CA THR A 220 -33.09 2.60 -18.65
C THR A 220 -34.38 3.02 -17.95
N LEU A 221 -35.55 2.72 -18.54
CA LEU A 221 -36.83 3.12 -17.98
C LEU A 221 -37.02 2.69 -16.51
N ASP A 222 -36.60 1.50 -16.11
CA ASP A 222 -36.65 1.05 -14.72
C ASP A 222 -35.87 1.96 -13.76
N ASN A 223 -34.68 2.42 -14.15
CA ASN A 223 -33.88 3.37 -13.39
C ASN A 223 -34.47 4.79 -13.43
N LEU A 224 -35.00 5.22 -14.58
CA LEU A 224 -35.64 6.52 -14.72
C LEU A 224 -36.91 6.64 -13.87
N VAL A 225 -37.73 5.58 -13.80
CA VAL A 225 -38.90 5.51 -12.91
C VAL A 225 -38.48 5.59 -11.44
N LYS A 226 -37.40 4.90 -11.03
CA LYS A 226 -36.86 5.02 -9.66
C LYS A 226 -36.41 6.44 -9.33
N ARG A 227 -35.72 7.11 -10.27
CA ARG A 227 -35.15 8.45 -10.05
C ARG A 227 -36.18 9.58 -10.12
N LYS A 228 -37.15 9.49 -11.03
CA LYS A 228 -38.19 10.51 -11.28
C LYS A 228 -39.56 9.88 -11.62
N PRO A 229 -40.25 9.31 -10.62
CA PRO A 229 -41.53 8.60 -10.85
C PRO A 229 -42.68 9.50 -11.31
N HIS A 230 -42.57 10.82 -11.11
CA HIS A 230 -43.54 11.80 -11.60
C HIS A 230 -43.39 12.13 -13.10
N VAL A 231 -42.23 11.83 -13.69
CA VAL A 231 -41.95 12.08 -15.13
C VAL A 231 -42.13 10.79 -15.93
N TYR A 232 -41.67 9.67 -15.39
CA TYR A 232 -41.63 8.39 -16.10
C TYR A 232 -42.66 7.42 -15.53
N SER A 233 -43.45 6.80 -16.41
CA SER A 233 -44.48 5.83 -16.00
C SER A 233 -43.94 4.39 -16.05
N SER A 234 -44.19 3.63 -14.99
CA SER A 234 -43.88 2.19 -14.90
C SER A 234 -44.69 1.33 -15.89
N LYS A 235 -45.71 1.91 -16.54
CA LYS A 235 -46.52 1.28 -17.59
C LYS A 235 -45.88 1.40 -18.97
N TRP A 236 -44.91 2.29 -19.16
CA TRP A 236 -44.25 2.45 -20.45
C TRP A 236 -43.47 1.19 -20.81
N LYS A 237 -43.47 0.86 -22.09
CA LYS A 237 -42.74 -0.26 -22.66
C LYS A 237 -41.46 0.25 -23.31
N TYR A 238 -40.49 -0.65 -23.49
CA TYR A 238 -39.25 -0.30 -24.12
C TYR A 238 -39.49 0.21 -25.55
N PRO A 239 -39.04 1.43 -25.92
CA PRO A 239 -39.38 2.03 -27.22
C PRO A 239 -38.93 1.20 -28.43
N MET A 240 -37.87 0.40 -28.29
CA MET A 240 -37.32 -0.36 -29.42
C MET A 240 -38.11 -1.63 -29.76
N CYS A 241 -38.64 -2.33 -28.75
CA CYS A 241 -39.38 -3.58 -28.97
C CYS A 241 -40.89 -3.43 -28.78
N LEU A 242 -41.33 -2.40 -28.04
CA LEU A 242 -42.73 -2.13 -27.67
C LEU A 242 -43.46 -3.30 -26.99
N LYS A 243 -42.72 -4.33 -26.55
CA LYS A 243 -43.23 -5.57 -25.97
C LYS A 243 -43.02 -5.60 -24.47
N ASP A 244 -41.76 -5.51 -24.06
CA ASP A 244 -41.31 -5.71 -22.68
C ASP A 244 -40.99 -4.38 -21.98
N LYS A 245 -40.82 -4.45 -20.66
CA LYS A 245 -40.29 -3.33 -19.87
C LYS A 245 -38.78 -3.19 -20.11
N GLU A 246 -38.32 -1.97 -20.26
CA GLU A 246 -36.88 -1.68 -20.36
C GLU A 246 -36.23 -1.83 -18.99
N THR A 247 -35.39 -2.87 -18.87
CA THR A 247 -34.50 -3.10 -17.74
C THR A 247 -33.06 -3.19 -18.26
N TYR A 248 -32.07 -3.07 -17.36
CA TYR A 248 -30.66 -3.26 -17.73
C TYR A 248 -30.44 -4.59 -18.48
N THR A 249 -31.01 -5.70 -17.98
CA THR A 249 -30.87 -7.00 -18.64
C THR A 249 -31.58 -7.08 -20.00
N HIS A 250 -32.77 -6.47 -20.11
CA HIS A 250 -33.51 -6.40 -21.36
C HIS A 250 -32.75 -5.59 -22.43
N LEU A 251 -32.11 -4.49 -22.03
CA LEU A 251 -31.29 -3.66 -22.93
C LEU A 251 -30.30 -4.52 -23.71
N TRP A 252 -29.62 -5.46 -23.05
CA TRP A 252 -28.63 -6.33 -23.68
C TRP A 252 -29.24 -7.52 -24.44
N LYS A 253 -30.40 -8.03 -24.03
CA LYS A 253 -31.03 -9.25 -24.59
C LYS A 253 -32.07 -8.97 -25.68
N CYS A 254 -32.50 -7.72 -25.85
CA CYS A 254 -33.53 -7.35 -26.82
C CYS A 254 -33.12 -7.69 -28.26
N GLU A 255 -33.96 -8.49 -28.95
CA GLU A 255 -33.75 -8.96 -30.32
C GLU A 255 -33.72 -7.80 -31.34
N HIS A 256 -34.49 -6.75 -31.08
CA HIS A 256 -34.60 -5.56 -31.93
C HIS A 256 -33.36 -4.65 -31.85
N LEU A 257 -32.53 -4.81 -30.81
CA LEU A 257 -31.19 -4.21 -30.74
C LEU A 257 -30.10 -5.16 -31.22
N GLY A 258 -30.44 -6.36 -31.70
CA GLY A 258 -29.49 -7.43 -31.99
C GLY A 258 -28.28 -7.02 -32.84
N GLN A 259 -28.42 -6.13 -33.83
CA GLN A 259 -27.28 -5.66 -34.63
C GLN A 259 -26.34 -4.71 -33.86
N VAL A 260 -26.90 -3.74 -33.12
CA VAL A 260 -26.14 -2.72 -32.35
C VAL A 260 -25.55 -3.33 -31.08
N ASN A 261 -26.34 -4.14 -30.37
CA ASN A 261 -25.89 -4.90 -29.22
C ASN A 261 -24.92 -5.99 -29.58
N ARG A 262 -24.93 -6.58 -30.79
CA ARG A 262 -23.87 -7.52 -31.18
C ARG A 262 -22.51 -6.82 -31.22
N ASN A 263 -22.43 -5.58 -31.68
CA ASN A 263 -21.17 -4.83 -31.72
C ASN A 263 -20.71 -4.39 -30.31
N VAL A 264 -21.64 -3.98 -29.43
CA VAL A 264 -21.31 -3.61 -28.05
C VAL A 264 -21.09 -4.84 -27.16
N LYS A 265 -21.87 -5.92 -27.33
CA LYS A 265 -21.63 -7.23 -26.70
C LYS A 265 -20.36 -7.86 -27.22
N LEU A 266 -19.97 -7.70 -28.48
CA LEU A 266 -18.66 -8.16 -28.97
C LEU A 266 -17.55 -7.35 -28.31
N ALA A 267 -17.69 -6.04 -28.13
CA ALA A 267 -16.72 -5.25 -27.37
C ALA A 267 -16.65 -5.69 -25.89
N ASP A 268 -17.77 -6.02 -25.26
CA ASP A 268 -17.85 -6.46 -23.85
C ASP A 268 -17.46 -7.95 -23.66
N LEU A 269 -17.81 -8.83 -24.61
CA LEU A 269 -17.36 -10.23 -24.66
C LEU A 269 -15.92 -10.36 -25.14
N GLU A 270 -15.39 -9.49 -26.00
CA GLU A 270 -13.95 -9.44 -26.33
C GLU A 270 -13.17 -8.81 -25.19
N HIS A 271 -13.78 -7.90 -24.42
CA HIS A 271 -13.24 -7.42 -23.15
C HIS A 271 -13.17 -8.58 -22.13
N GLN A 272 -14.27 -9.31 -21.92
CA GLN A 272 -14.31 -10.50 -21.03
C GLN A 272 -13.45 -11.67 -21.55
N LYS A 273 -13.43 -11.95 -22.87
CA LYS A 273 -12.59 -12.99 -23.49
C LYS A 273 -11.12 -12.60 -23.56
N GLY A 274 -10.79 -11.32 -23.71
CA GLY A 274 -9.42 -10.80 -23.65
C GLY A 274 -8.85 -10.84 -22.23
N ILE A 275 -9.70 -10.68 -21.22
CA ILE A 275 -9.40 -10.98 -19.82
C ILE A 275 -9.19 -12.50 -19.64
N ASN A 276 -10.12 -13.35 -20.09
CA ASN A 276 -10.02 -14.83 -20.00
C ASN A 276 -8.85 -15.46 -20.79
N ALA A 277 -8.48 -14.92 -21.95
CA ALA A 277 -7.36 -15.40 -22.77
C ALA A 277 -5.99 -15.04 -22.15
N LYS A 278 -5.92 -13.94 -21.37
CA LYS A 278 -4.74 -13.60 -20.56
C LYS A 278 -4.69 -14.35 -19.22
N MET A 279 -5.84 -14.79 -18.68
CA MET A 279 -5.90 -15.68 -17.51
C MET A 279 -5.14 -17.01 -17.74
N LYS A 280 -5.21 -17.60 -18.95
CA LYS A 280 -4.46 -18.83 -19.26
C LYS A 280 -2.93 -18.66 -19.30
N LYS A 281 -2.41 -17.44 -19.49
CA LYS A 281 -0.95 -17.17 -19.47
C LYS A 281 -0.42 -16.78 -18.08
N SER A 282 -1.27 -16.25 -17.19
CA SER A 282 -0.85 -15.83 -15.84
C SER A 282 -1.08 -16.88 -14.75
N ALA A 283 -1.90 -17.90 -14.99
CA ALA A 283 -2.12 -19.02 -14.06
C ALA A 283 -0.85 -19.77 -13.63
N ASN A 284 0.23 -19.71 -14.43
CA ASN A 284 1.53 -20.28 -14.08
C ASN A 284 2.43 -19.37 -13.21
N LYS A 285 2.08 -18.09 -13.04
CA LYS A 285 2.82 -17.14 -12.16
C LYS A 285 2.11 -16.92 -10.82
N SER A 286 0.77 -16.98 -10.78
CA SER A 286 -0.03 -16.66 -9.59
C SER A 286 -0.04 -17.73 -8.50
N LYS A 287 0.18 -19.02 -8.85
CA LYS A 287 0.33 -20.10 -7.86
C LYS A 287 1.50 -19.87 -6.87
N LEU A 288 2.47 -19.03 -7.24
CA LEU A 288 3.62 -18.68 -6.38
C LEU A 288 3.30 -17.56 -5.37
N VAL A 289 2.26 -16.75 -5.62
CA VAL A 289 1.92 -15.56 -4.83
C VAL A 289 0.80 -15.83 -3.84
N ALA A 290 -0.19 -16.68 -4.19
CA ALA A 290 -1.31 -17.05 -3.32
C ALA A 290 -0.85 -17.74 -2.02
N ASN A 291 0.14 -18.64 -2.10
CA ASN A 291 0.73 -19.32 -0.92
C ASN A 291 1.39 -18.37 0.11
N LYS A 292 1.59 -17.08 -0.21
CA LYS A 292 2.18 -16.08 0.70
C LYS A 292 1.14 -15.25 1.47
N LEU A 293 -0.11 -15.19 1.01
CA LEU A 293 -1.15 -14.34 1.61
C LEU A 293 -2.02 -15.08 2.65
N ASP A 294 -2.13 -16.41 2.56
CA ASP A 294 -2.91 -17.26 3.49
C ASP A 294 -2.38 -17.32 4.93
N LYS A 295 -1.33 -16.54 5.28
CA LYS A 295 -0.75 -16.50 6.63
C LYS A 295 -1.09 -15.25 7.44
N ILE A 296 -1.98 -14.39 6.96
CA ILE A 296 -2.45 -13.24 7.74
C ILE A 296 -3.87 -13.54 8.25
N VAL A 297 -3.92 -14.31 9.34
CA VAL A 297 -5.15 -14.50 10.12
C VAL A 297 -5.26 -13.33 11.10
N PHE A 298 -6.30 -12.51 10.94
CA PHE A 298 -6.75 -11.61 11.99
C PHE A 298 -7.48 -12.47 13.03
N HIS A 299 -6.89 -12.62 14.22
CA HIS A 299 -7.63 -13.13 15.37
C HIS A 299 -8.42 -11.99 15.99
N ASP A 300 -9.75 -12.10 15.92
CA ASP A 300 -10.68 -11.39 16.80
C ASP A 300 -10.42 -11.81 18.25
N MET A 301 -10.32 -10.82 19.13
CA MET A 301 -10.47 -11.03 20.57
C MET A 301 -11.45 -9.98 21.09
N SER A 302 -12.67 -10.45 21.35
CA SER A 302 -13.73 -9.76 22.08
C SER A 302 -13.26 -9.28 23.46
N PRO A 303 -13.90 -8.24 24.02
CA PRO A 303 -13.46 -7.61 25.26
C PRO A 303 -13.70 -8.54 26.47
N LEU A 304 -12.64 -8.90 27.17
CA LEU A 304 -12.77 -9.33 28.57
C LEU A 304 -13.10 -8.10 29.39
N THR A 305 -14.35 -8.09 29.86
CA THR A 305 -14.92 -7.15 30.82
C THR A 305 -14.13 -7.13 32.12
N SER A 306 -14.10 -5.95 32.71
CA SER A 306 -13.45 -5.61 33.97
C SER A 306 -13.94 -6.42 35.17
N ARG A 307 -13.00 -6.85 36.00
CA ARG A 307 -12.97 -6.62 37.46
C ARG A 307 -11.55 -6.75 37.98
#